data_AF-A0A0L1IXE5-F1
#
_entry.id   AF-A0A0L1IXE5-F1
#
_cell.length_a   1.000
_cell.length_b   1.000
_cell.length_c   1.000
_cell.angle_alpha   90.00
_cell.angle_beta   90.00
_cell.angle_gamma   90.00
#
_symmetry.space_group_name_H-M   'P 1'
#
loop_
_entity.id
_entity.type
_entity.pdbx_description
1 polymer ?
#
loop_
_entity_poly.entity_id
_entity_poly.type
_entity_poly.pdbx_seq_one_letter_code
_entity_poly.pdbx_strand_id
1 'polypeptide(L)'
;MAPSRVDDSIDSRPNRQPLPAVKPNGEGHLLHRSLIEHPVMVEKAKGLTLHLSDGRTVLDACAGAAVALIGHGREEVHQAIMKQMQNVSYIHTQSYTTSSAEELADFILSGNPYGLEKAFFVGSGSEAIESALKLARQYHYEKNEPARLHFVSRQQSYHGNTIAAMSISSNLARKVPFTGFMYPHTSHVSPAYAYRHQQAGETEAEFTARLLRELEEEFLRIGPEKIIAFVAEPIVGATAGCVTAPAGYFTGVRALCDQYGILLILDEIMCGVGRSGTFFAFEQEKVVPDIMTIAKGLGGGYAPIAGVLVHKKVIDVLRKGSNAFNHGHTYQAHPVSCAAALAVQKIVRRESLVERCAALGQILEQQLRTELAHCPSVGDIRGRGLFWAVEFVQDRVTKATFDPTVKFGLRVQQAAFERGVAVYPGAGTVDGMRGDHILLAPPFTVTETELRKICVVLREAKDRHFLVLVCLIMVINPLVFAEIIAASTMLKAKPIVLAPSTISNLASESFEDPSRGEVSWRTLFTQPKTPTNNLSAGIAVCPGYSGYLCSHHHAQAEIYYILRGRGVVTIDGVHHKVEKGCAVFIPGDVEHSVTNNEEEELQWLYVFPETKFSDVVYHFSGSGRPKL
;
A
#
# COMPACT_ATOMS: atom_id res chain seq x y z
N MET A 1 -22.91 52.62 -35.34
CA MET A 1 -24.38 52.56 -35.20
C MET A 1 -24.70 51.91 -33.86
N ALA A 2 -25.37 52.65 -32.99
CA ALA A 2 -26.03 52.15 -31.78
C ALA A 2 -27.31 51.34 -32.17
N PRO A 3 -28.02 50.60 -31.29
CA PRO A 3 -28.10 50.87 -29.85
C PRO A 3 -28.11 49.69 -28.87
N SER A 4 -27.88 50.11 -27.63
CA SER A 4 -28.13 49.52 -26.32
C SER A 4 -29.57 49.02 -26.08
N ARG A 5 -29.71 48.04 -25.17
CA ARG A 5 -30.75 48.06 -24.12
C ARG A 5 -30.23 47.38 -22.85
N VAL A 6 -30.43 48.09 -21.75
CA VAL A 6 -30.28 47.69 -20.35
C VAL A 6 -31.64 47.19 -19.89
N ASP A 7 -31.70 46.11 -19.09
CA ASP A 7 -32.54 46.12 -17.88
C ASP A 7 -32.12 45.04 -16.87
N ASP A 8 -32.14 45.47 -15.61
CA ASP A 8 -31.69 44.81 -14.39
C ASP A 8 -32.63 43.68 -13.93
N SER A 9 -32.07 42.61 -13.34
CA SER A 9 -32.59 42.07 -12.07
C SER A 9 -31.60 41.10 -11.41
N ILE A 10 -31.57 41.20 -10.09
CA ILE A 10 -30.69 40.58 -9.11
C ILE A 10 -30.91 39.06 -9.01
N ASP A 11 -29.86 38.25 -9.09
CA ASP A 11 -29.79 36.99 -8.32
C ASP A 11 -28.37 36.80 -7.77
N SER A 12 -28.21 37.12 -6.49
CA SER A 12 -27.01 36.89 -5.71
C SER A 12 -27.04 35.47 -5.15
N ARG A 13 -26.71 34.50 -5.99
CA ARG A 13 -26.41 33.13 -5.56
C ARG A 13 -25.07 32.70 -6.15
N PRO A 14 -24.11 32.18 -5.35
CA PRO A 14 -22.92 31.57 -5.92
C PRO A 14 -23.40 30.38 -6.74
N ASN A 15 -23.24 30.49 -8.06
CA ASN A 15 -23.55 29.47 -9.03
C ASN A 15 -22.63 28.26 -8.76
N ARG A 16 -23.04 27.37 -7.84
CA ARG A 16 -22.53 26.01 -7.80
C ARG A 16 -23.05 25.36 -9.07
N GLN A 17 -22.23 25.37 -10.12
CA GLN A 17 -22.43 24.45 -11.22
C GLN A 17 -22.63 23.05 -10.61
N PRO A 18 -23.69 22.32 -10.98
CA PRO A 18 -23.78 20.91 -10.64
C PRO A 18 -22.53 20.25 -11.21
N LEU A 19 -21.81 19.52 -10.36
CA LEU A 19 -20.75 18.62 -10.79
C LEU A 19 -21.28 17.77 -11.96
N PRO A 20 -20.45 17.42 -12.97
CA PRO A 20 -20.90 16.51 -14.01
C PRO A 20 -21.40 15.24 -13.34
N ALA A 21 -22.71 15.00 -13.48
CA ALA A 21 -23.38 13.82 -12.97
C ALA A 21 -22.61 12.59 -13.47
N VAL A 22 -22.34 11.67 -12.55
CA VAL A 22 -21.87 10.32 -12.90
C VAL A 22 -22.79 9.81 -14.01
N LYS A 23 -22.22 9.51 -15.18
CA LYS A 23 -23.01 9.15 -16.35
C LYS A 23 -23.90 7.94 -16.02
N PRO A 24 -25.12 7.83 -16.58
CA PRO A 24 -26.10 6.80 -16.23
C PRO A 24 -25.67 5.33 -16.47
N ASN A 25 -24.47 5.09 -17.03
CA ASN A 25 -23.93 3.76 -17.32
C ASN A 25 -22.60 3.44 -16.58
N GLY A 26 -22.24 4.21 -15.55
CA GLY A 26 -21.21 3.84 -14.56
C GLY A 26 -19.74 3.92 -15.00
N GLU A 27 -19.39 3.70 -16.27
CA GLU A 27 -17.98 3.71 -16.70
C GLU A 27 -17.56 5.04 -17.35
N GLY A 28 -16.55 5.70 -16.75
CA GLY A 28 -15.84 6.82 -17.38
C GLY A 28 -14.94 6.36 -18.53
N HIS A 29 -14.47 7.29 -19.37
CA HIS A 29 -13.53 6.97 -20.47
C HIS A 29 -12.06 6.77 -20.02
N LEU A 30 -11.77 6.98 -18.73
CA LEU A 30 -10.45 6.76 -18.16
C LEU A 30 -10.30 5.30 -17.75
N LEU A 31 -9.30 4.61 -18.29
CA LEU A 31 -8.98 3.24 -17.90
C LEU A 31 -8.38 3.21 -16.49
N HIS A 32 -9.21 2.88 -15.51
CA HIS A 32 -8.76 2.66 -14.14
C HIS A 32 -8.02 1.32 -14.00
N ARG A 33 -7.31 1.15 -12.88
CA ARG A 33 -6.58 -0.11 -12.58
C ARG A 33 -7.50 -1.31 -12.43
N SER A 34 -8.74 -1.06 -12.00
CA SER A 34 -9.81 -2.04 -11.94
C SER A 34 -10.91 -1.59 -12.90
N LEU A 35 -11.52 -2.55 -13.59
CA LEU A 35 -12.70 -2.32 -14.43
C LEU A 35 -14.00 -2.38 -13.64
N ILE A 36 -13.96 -2.80 -12.38
CA ILE A 36 -15.14 -3.00 -11.52
C ILE A 36 -15.12 -2.17 -10.24
N GLU A 37 -13.94 -1.69 -9.83
CA GLU A 37 -13.79 -0.81 -8.67
C GLU A 37 -13.44 0.60 -9.14
N HIS A 38 -14.21 1.59 -8.69
CA HIS A 38 -13.97 2.99 -8.99
C HIS A 38 -13.20 3.65 -7.85
N PRO A 39 -12.06 4.31 -8.12
CA PRO A 39 -11.35 5.06 -7.09
C PRO A 39 -12.18 6.27 -6.64
N VAL A 40 -12.10 6.60 -5.35
CA VAL A 40 -12.75 7.81 -4.82
C VAL A 40 -12.11 9.06 -5.42
N MET A 41 -12.93 9.99 -5.89
CA MET A 41 -12.47 11.24 -6.48
C MET A 41 -11.89 12.17 -5.40
N VAL A 42 -10.72 12.74 -5.67
CA VAL A 42 -10.10 13.79 -4.85
C VAL A 42 -10.40 15.14 -5.49
N GLU A 43 -11.09 16.03 -4.78
CA GLU A 43 -11.46 17.36 -5.29
C GLU A 43 -10.40 18.41 -4.98
N LYS A 44 -9.71 18.26 -3.84
CA LYS A 44 -8.72 19.22 -3.37
C LYS A 44 -7.71 18.53 -2.46
N ALA A 45 -6.48 19.03 -2.47
CA ALA A 45 -5.44 18.61 -1.52
C ALA A 45 -4.67 19.83 -0.97
N LYS A 46 -4.26 19.77 0.29
CA LYS A 46 -3.43 20.79 0.95
C LYS A 46 -2.56 20.13 2.03
N GLY A 47 -1.25 20.37 2.01
CA GLY A 47 -0.32 19.65 2.88
C GLY A 47 -0.41 18.15 2.60
N LEU A 48 -0.60 17.35 3.64
CA LEU A 48 -0.89 15.91 3.51
C LEU A 48 -2.38 15.56 3.58
N THR A 49 -3.28 16.54 3.46
CA THR A 49 -4.71 16.33 3.58
C THR A 49 -5.38 16.29 2.21
N LEU A 50 -6.17 15.25 1.97
CA LEU A 50 -7.01 15.06 0.78
C LEU A 50 -8.48 15.31 1.15
N HIS A 51 -9.17 16.09 0.33
CA HIS A 51 -10.62 16.30 0.40
C HIS A 51 -11.29 15.51 -0.73
N LEU A 52 -12.12 14.55 -0.35
CA LEU A 52 -12.78 13.62 -1.27
C LEU A 52 -14.15 14.14 -1.69
N SER A 53 -14.64 13.68 -2.84
CA SER A 53 -15.95 14.09 -3.38
C SER A 53 -17.15 13.64 -2.54
N ASP A 54 -16.95 12.67 -1.64
CA ASP A 54 -17.98 12.20 -0.70
C ASP A 54 -18.02 13.00 0.61
N GLY A 55 -17.26 14.11 0.68
CA GLY A 55 -17.17 14.99 1.84
C GLY A 55 -16.17 14.53 2.91
N ARG A 56 -15.58 13.32 2.79
CA ARG A 56 -14.55 12.88 3.72
C ARG A 56 -13.25 13.64 3.52
N THR A 57 -12.49 13.72 4.61
CA THR A 57 -11.12 14.23 4.60
C THR A 57 -10.18 13.13 5.07
N VAL A 58 -9.12 12.89 4.30
CA VAL A 58 -8.17 11.79 4.54
C VAL A 58 -6.76 12.35 4.69
N LEU A 59 -6.06 11.87 5.69
CA LEU A 59 -4.63 12.11 5.88
C LEU A 59 -3.83 11.16 4.99
N ASP A 60 -3.08 11.69 4.04
CA ASP A 60 -2.22 10.92 3.14
C ASP A 60 -0.90 10.57 3.83
N ALA A 61 -0.85 9.40 4.46
CA ALA A 61 0.32 8.89 5.14
C ALA A 61 1.32 8.20 4.20
N CYS A 62 1.04 8.13 2.90
CA CYS A 62 1.93 7.56 1.90
C CYS A 62 2.38 8.53 0.79
N ALA A 63 1.87 9.77 0.81
CA ALA A 63 2.16 10.78 -0.20
C ALA A 63 1.88 10.26 -1.63
N GLY A 64 0.76 9.53 -1.79
CA GLY A 64 0.48 8.67 -2.93
C GLY A 64 1.44 7.47 -2.99
N ALA A 65 2.18 7.33 -4.08
CA ALA A 65 3.23 6.31 -4.20
C ALA A 65 4.59 6.85 -3.70
N ALA A 66 4.63 7.46 -2.51
CA ALA A 66 5.79 8.19 -1.96
C ALA A 66 6.26 9.37 -2.82
N VAL A 67 5.33 10.09 -3.47
CA VAL A 67 5.63 11.14 -4.46
C VAL A 67 5.53 12.54 -3.89
N ALA A 68 4.46 12.86 -3.15
CA ALA A 68 4.15 14.22 -2.68
C ALA A 68 5.06 14.66 -1.50
N LEU A 69 6.36 14.78 -1.76
CA LEU A 69 7.43 14.91 -0.76
C LEU A 69 7.24 16.07 0.24
N ILE A 70 6.77 17.21 -0.25
CA ILE A 70 6.59 18.44 0.54
C ILE A 70 5.11 18.75 0.83
N GLY A 71 4.21 17.81 0.50
CA GLY A 71 2.77 18.00 0.53
C GLY A 71 2.25 18.83 -0.64
N HIS A 72 0.94 19.06 -0.66
CA HIS A 72 0.22 19.77 -1.71
C HIS A 72 0.04 21.27 -1.41
N GLY A 73 -0.12 22.08 -2.46
CA GLY A 73 -0.54 23.48 -2.34
C GLY A 73 0.56 24.46 -1.92
N ARG A 74 1.78 24.24 -2.42
CA ARG A 74 2.95 25.10 -2.15
C ARG A 74 3.01 26.18 -3.23
N GLU A 75 2.64 27.39 -2.85
CA GLU A 75 2.47 28.49 -3.80
C GLU A 75 3.75 28.83 -4.57
N GLU A 76 4.91 28.75 -3.90
CA GLU A 76 6.21 28.96 -4.54
C GLU A 76 6.44 28.05 -5.76
N VAL A 77 5.99 26.79 -5.71
CA VAL A 77 6.13 25.85 -6.82
C VAL A 77 5.15 26.18 -7.94
N HIS A 78 3.90 26.56 -7.60
CA HIS A 78 2.92 27.01 -8.59
C HIS A 78 3.45 28.20 -9.38
N GLN A 79 4.01 29.20 -8.69
CA GLN A 79 4.55 30.40 -9.32
C GLN A 79 5.74 30.09 -10.22
N ALA A 80 6.62 29.17 -9.82
CA ALA A 80 7.72 28.70 -10.67
C ALA A 80 7.22 28.04 -11.96
N ILE A 81 6.21 27.17 -11.85
CA ILE A 81 5.56 26.50 -13.00
C ILE A 81 4.91 27.53 -13.93
N MET A 82 4.08 28.43 -13.40
CA MET A 82 3.38 29.44 -14.20
C MET A 82 4.35 30.37 -14.92
N LYS A 83 5.39 30.84 -14.22
CA LYS A 83 6.43 31.69 -14.82
C LYS A 83 7.17 30.97 -15.95
N GLN A 84 7.52 29.69 -15.75
CA GLN A 84 8.19 28.92 -16.80
C GLN A 84 7.27 28.73 -18.01
N MET A 85 5.99 28.39 -17.79
CA MET A 85 5.01 28.23 -18.88
C MET A 85 4.79 29.50 -19.69
N GLN A 86 4.83 30.68 -19.05
CA GLN A 86 4.73 31.98 -19.73
C GLN A 86 5.95 32.29 -20.61
N ASN A 87 7.12 31.76 -20.27
CA ASN A 87 8.37 32.02 -20.99
C ASN A 87 8.65 30.96 -22.07
N VAL A 88 8.77 29.69 -21.67
CA VAL A 88 9.03 28.55 -22.55
C VAL A 88 8.26 27.36 -22.03
N SER A 89 7.18 26.99 -22.73
CA SER A 89 6.38 25.82 -22.40
C SER A 89 7.11 24.51 -22.76
N TYR A 90 7.78 24.48 -23.92
CA TYR A 90 8.47 23.33 -24.45
C TYR A 90 9.58 23.75 -25.43
N ILE A 91 10.69 22.99 -25.44
CA ILE A 91 11.73 23.07 -26.47
C ILE A 91 12.45 21.71 -26.58
N HIS A 92 13.00 21.36 -27.74
CA HIS A 92 13.70 20.08 -27.92
C HIS A 92 15.20 20.18 -27.61
N THR A 93 15.73 19.17 -26.92
CA THR A 93 17.11 19.15 -26.39
C THR A 93 18.20 18.90 -27.43
N GLN A 94 17.82 18.53 -28.66
CA GLN A 94 18.79 18.31 -29.74
C GLN A 94 19.50 19.61 -30.18
N SER A 95 18.82 20.75 -30.07
CA SER A 95 19.38 22.04 -30.50
C SER A 95 19.39 23.12 -29.41
N TYR A 96 18.63 22.93 -28.33
CA TYR A 96 18.38 23.99 -27.36
C TYR A 96 18.41 23.47 -25.92
N THR A 97 18.60 24.39 -24.98
CA THR A 97 18.45 24.15 -23.54
C THR A 97 17.64 25.28 -22.90
N THR A 98 17.31 25.16 -21.61
CA THR A 98 16.62 26.18 -20.82
C THR A 98 17.29 26.36 -19.47
N SER A 99 17.18 27.57 -18.90
CA SER A 99 17.79 27.85 -17.60
C SER A 99 17.24 26.95 -16.49
N SER A 100 15.96 26.59 -16.53
CA SER A 100 15.38 25.68 -15.53
C SER A 100 15.97 24.27 -15.57
N ALA A 101 16.33 23.76 -16.75
CA ALA A 101 17.01 22.48 -16.89
C ALA A 101 18.47 22.54 -16.38
N GLU A 102 19.23 23.54 -16.83
CA GLU A 102 20.63 23.74 -16.42
C GLU A 102 20.75 24.03 -14.92
N GLU A 103 19.94 24.95 -14.39
CA GLU A 103 19.93 25.29 -12.96
C GLU A 103 19.52 24.10 -12.09
N LEU A 104 18.64 23.21 -12.56
CA LEU A 104 18.30 22.00 -11.83
C LEU A 104 19.48 21.02 -11.79
N ALA A 105 20.17 20.81 -12.90
CA ALA A 105 21.35 19.97 -12.94
C ALA A 105 22.44 20.54 -12.03
N ASP A 106 22.74 21.83 -12.13
CA ASP A 106 23.70 22.53 -11.29
C ASP A 106 23.33 22.48 -9.81
N PHE A 107 22.04 22.61 -9.48
CA PHE A 107 21.58 22.56 -8.10
C PHE A 107 21.82 21.19 -7.47
N ILE A 108 21.49 20.11 -8.20
CA ILE A 108 21.64 18.72 -7.71
C ILE A 108 23.11 18.31 -7.65
N LEU A 109 23.92 18.74 -8.63
CA LEU A 109 25.31 18.33 -8.79
C LEU A 109 26.32 19.36 -8.26
N SER A 110 25.84 20.39 -7.55
CA SER A 110 26.68 21.44 -7.00
C SER A 110 27.77 20.87 -6.09
N GLY A 111 29.02 21.26 -6.34
CA GLY A 111 30.18 20.75 -5.58
C GLY A 111 30.67 19.37 -6.01
N ASN A 112 30.18 18.82 -7.13
CA ASN A 112 30.54 17.49 -7.64
C ASN A 112 30.36 16.39 -6.59
N PRO A 113 29.15 16.25 -6.02
CA PRO A 113 28.91 15.37 -4.88
C PRO A 113 29.25 13.93 -5.28
N TYR A 114 30.19 13.34 -4.56
CA TYR A 114 30.64 11.96 -4.77
C TYR A 114 31.14 11.66 -6.19
N GLY A 115 31.55 12.67 -6.97
CA GLY A 115 32.00 12.50 -8.35
C GLY A 115 30.88 12.33 -9.38
N LEU A 116 29.62 12.58 -9.01
CA LEU A 116 28.49 12.66 -9.94
C LEU A 116 28.60 13.95 -10.77
N GLU A 117 28.66 13.80 -12.10
CA GLU A 117 29.05 14.90 -12.99
C GLU A 117 27.93 15.34 -13.95
N LYS A 118 27.05 14.42 -14.37
CA LYS A 118 26.00 14.72 -15.34
C LYS A 118 24.64 14.22 -14.88
N ALA A 119 23.61 15.02 -15.17
CA ALA A 119 22.21 14.69 -14.97
C ALA A 119 21.51 14.57 -16.33
N PHE A 120 20.66 13.58 -16.48
CA PHE A 120 19.80 13.39 -17.65
C PHE A 120 18.34 13.28 -17.18
N PHE A 121 17.49 14.23 -17.55
CA PHE A 121 16.11 14.32 -17.03
C PHE A 121 15.07 13.79 -18.02
N VAL A 122 14.13 12.99 -17.51
CA VAL A 122 13.01 12.36 -18.24
C VAL A 122 11.70 12.46 -17.45
N GLY A 123 10.57 11.97 -17.99
CA GLY A 123 9.26 12.17 -17.38
C GLY A 123 8.92 11.22 -16.22
N SER A 124 9.50 10.02 -16.20
CA SER A 124 9.14 8.97 -15.25
C SER A 124 10.32 8.11 -14.78
N GLY A 125 10.16 7.45 -13.64
CA GLY A 125 11.16 6.53 -13.11
C GLY A 125 11.47 5.35 -14.05
N SER A 126 10.46 4.81 -14.74
CA SER A 126 10.69 3.74 -15.72
C SER A 126 11.55 4.21 -16.91
N GLU A 127 11.33 5.44 -17.40
CA GLU A 127 12.20 6.03 -18.43
C GLU A 127 13.62 6.26 -17.92
N ALA A 128 13.78 6.67 -16.65
CA ALA A 128 15.10 6.86 -16.05
C ALA A 128 15.86 5.53 -15.95
N ILE A 129 15.19 4.44 -15.58
CA ILE A 129 15.79 3.11 -15.55
C ILE A 129 16.16 2.65 -16.96
N GLU A 130 15.27 2.76 -17.96
CA GLU A 130 15.63 2.45 -19.36
C GLU A 130 16.85 3.24 -19.83
N SER A 131 16.88 4.54 -19.52
CA SER A 131 18.00 5.42 -19.84
C SER A 131 19.30 4.94 -19.16
N ALA A 132 19.23 4.57 -17.87
CA ALA A 132 20.38 4.07 -17.12
C ALA A 132 20.89 2.74 -17.67
N LEU A 133 20.00 1.79 -18.02
CA LEU A 133 20.38 0.51 -18.61
C LEU A 133 21.05 0.70 -19.97
N LYS A 134 20.49 1.57 -20.83
CA LYS A 134 21.09 1.90 -22.14
C LYS A 134 22.44 2.61 -21.99
N LEU A 135 22.57 3.54 -21.05
CA LEU A 135 23.82 4.22 -20.77
C LEU A 135 24.90 3.24 -20.30
N ALA A 136 24.55 2.32 -19.39
CA ALA A 136 25.45 1.27 -18.92
C ALA A 136 25.88 0.33 -20.06
N ARG A 137 24.95 -0.04 -20.94
CA ARG A 137 25.28 -0.83 -22.14
C ARG A 137 26.22 -0.09 -23.08
N GLN A 138 25.96 1.20 -23.31
CA GLN A 138 26.80 2.04 -24.17
C GLN A 138 28.19 2.22 -23.57
N TYR A 139 28.33 2.42 -22.25
CA TYR A 139 29.63 2.46 -21.58
C TYR A 139 30.53 1.28 -21.97
N HIS A 140 30.01 0.05 -21.92
CA HIS A 140 30.77 -1.13 -22.32
C HIS A 140 30.98 -1.24 -23.83
N TYR A 141 30.03 -0.73 -24.64
CA TYR A 141 30.22 -0.61 -26.08
C TYR A 141 31.42 0.28 -26.42
N GLU A 142 31.52 1.46 -25.81
CA GLU A 142 32.65 2.39 -26.02
C GLU A 142 33.98 1.81 -25.53
N LYS A 143 33.95 0.85 -24.59
CA LYS A 143 35.13 0.09 -24.13
C LYS A 143 35.49 -1.10 -25.03
N ASN A 144 34.82 -1.29 -26.16
CA ASN A 144 34.97 -2.47 -27.03
C ASN A 144 34.64 -3.80 -26.32
N GLU A 145 33.64 -3.80 -25.44
CA GLU A 145 33.14 -4.99 -24.74
C GLU A 145 31.70 -5.32 -25.18
N PRO A 146 31.45 -5.61 -26.48
CA PRO A 146 30.09 -5.78 -27.01
C PRO A 146 29.36 -7.02 -26.50
N ALA A 147 30.08 -7.99 -25.94
CA ALA A 147 29.51 -9.20 -25.35
C ALA A 147 28.77 -8.94 -24.02
N ARG A 148 28.97 -7.77 -23.39
CA ARG A 148 28.24 -7.39 -22.18
C ARG A 148 26.80 -7.03 -22.51
N LEU A 149 25.91 -7.98 -22.23
CA LEU A 149 24.46 -7.91 -22.52
C LEU A 149 23.60 -8.16 -21.29
N HIS A 150 24.15 -8.70 -20.20
CA HIS A 150 23.36 -9.23 -19.10
C HIS A 150 23.22 -8.26 -17.92
N PHE A 151 22.03 -8.13 -17.35
CA PHE A 151 21.78 -7.39 -16.13
C PHE A 151 21.46 -8.34 -14.97
N VAL A 152 22.05 -8.09 -13.81
CA VAL A 152 21.73 -8.83 -12.58
C VAL A 152 21.00 -7.89 -11.63
N SER A 153 19.88 -8.34 -11.06
CA SER A 153 19.14 -7.62 -10.01
C SER A 153 18.82 -8.56 -8.85
N ARG A 154 17.94 -8.15 -7.95
CA ARG A 154 17.48 -8.96 -6.82
C ARG A 154 16.05 -9.42 -7.04
N GLN A 155 15.71 -10.56 -6.48
CA GLN A 155 14.32 -10.96 -6.31
C GLN A 155 13.59 -9.94 -5.42
N GLN A 156 12.27 -9.83 -5.59
CA GLN A 156 11.43 -8.82 -4.92
C GLN A 156 11.81 -7.34 -5.17
N SER A 157 12.53 -7.04 -6.27
CA SER A 157 12.83 -5.65 -6.68
C SER A 157 11.73 -5.02 -7.55
N TYR A 158 11.72 -3.69 -7.64
CA TYR A 158 10.94 -2.96 -8.66
C TYR A 158 11.69 -1.76 -9.22
N HIS A 159 11.91 -1.79 -10.53
CA HIS A 159 12.67 -0.80 -11.29
C HIS A 159 11.83 -0.13 -12.39
N GLY A 160 10.51 -0.39 -12.45
CA GLY A 160 9.61 0.25 -13.39
C GLY A 160 8.78 -0.72 -14.22
N ASN A 161 8.11 -0.18 -15.24
CA ASN A 161 7.05 -0.88 -15.98
C ASN A 161 7.18 -0.75 -17.51
N THR A 162 8.31 -0.27 -18.04
CA THR A 162 8.70 -0.47 -19.45
C THR A 162 9.31 -1.86 -19.63
N ILE A 163 9.52 -2.33 -20.86
CA ILE A 163 9.92 -3.72 -21.11
C ILE A 163 11.23 -4.08 -20.38
N ALA A 164 12.32 -3.34 -20.53
CA ALA A 164 13.59 -3.73 -19.90
C ALA A 164 13.57 -3.48 -18.39
N ALA A 165 13.00 -2.35 -17.95
CA ALA A 165 12.83 -2.03 -16.53
C ALA A 165 12.00 -3.09 -15.78
N MET A 166 10.92 -3.57 -16.38
CA MET A 166 10.10 -4.67 -15.86
C MET A 166 10.86 -6.01 -15.89
N SER A 167 11.70 -6.23 -16.91
CA SER A 167 12.46 -7.48 -17.08
C SER A 167 13.50 -7.68 -15.97
N ILE A 168 14.15 -6.60 -15.52
CA ILE A 168 15.08 -6.60 -14.37
C ILE A 168 14.37 -6.49 -13.01
N SER A 169 13.08 -6.15 -13.00
CA SER A 169 12.27 -6.16 -11.79
C SER A 169 11.88 -7.58 -11.42
N SER A 170 11.57 -7.82 -10.15
CA SER A 170 11.04 -9.11 -9.67
C SER A 170 9.70 -8.96 -8.96
N ASN A 171 8.83 -8.07 -9.46
CA ASN A 171 7.43 -7.99 -9.06
C ASN A 171 6.58 -8.94 -9.95
N LEU A 172 6.34 -10.16 -9.45
CA LEU A 172 5.77 -11.25 -10.26
C LEU A 172 4.41 -10.92 -10.87
N ALA A 173 3.49 -10.34 -10.08
CA ALA A 173 2.14 -9.99 -10.53
C ALA A 173 2.14 -9.04 -11.75
N ARG A 174 3.16 -8.18 -11.88
CA ARG A 174 3.30 -7.27 -13.02
C ARG A 174 3.95 -7.92 -14.24
N LYS A 175 4.64 -9.05 -14.07
CA LYS A 175 5.41 -9.71 -15.14
C LYS A 175 4.65 -10.83 -15.83
N VAL A 176 3.83 -11.59 -15.08
CA VAL A 176 3.17 -12.82 -15.56
C VAL A 176 2.51 -12.64 -16.94
N PRO A 177 1.71 -11.58 -17.19
CA PRO A 177 1.05 -11.40 -18.49
C PRO A 177 2.01 -11.17 -19.68
N PHE A 178 3.26 -10.81 -19.42
CA PHE A 178 4.26 -10.44 -20.43
C PHE A 178 5.39 -11.48 -20.55
N THR A 179 5.24 -12.65 -19.94
CA THR A 179 6.20 -13.75 -20.06
C THR A 179 6.42 -14.10 -21.53
N GLY A 180 7.68 -14.12 -21.98
CA GLY A 180 8.06 -14.32 -23.38
C GLY A 180 8.20 -13.04 -24.22
N PHE A 181 7.80 -11.87 -23.69
CA PHE A 181 7.95 -10.55 -24.33
C PHE A 181 8.89 -9.61 -23.55
N MET A 182 9.80 -10.19 -22.77
CA MET A 182 10.73 -9.48 -21.89
C MET A 182 12.14 -9.42 -22.48
N TYR A 183 12.97 -8.51 -21.97
CA TYR A 183 14.41 -8.50 -22.25
C TYR A 183 15.04 -9.80 -21.71
N PRO A 184 15.69 -10.62 -22.56
CA PRO A 184 16.02 -11.99 -22.19
C PRO A 184 17.29 -12.12 -21.34
N HIS A 185 18.15 -11.10 -21.30
CA HIS A 185 19.44 -11.15 -20.60
C HIS A 185 19.34 -10.54 -19.20
N THR A 186 18.49 -11.12 -18.36
CA THR A 186 18.36 -10.74 -16.95
C THR A 186 18.44 -11.94 -16.03
N SER A 187 18.96 -11.75 -14.82
CA SER A 187 18.86 -12.72 -13.73
C SER A 187 18.73 -12.03 -12.38
N HIS A 188 18.35 -12.81 -11.36
CA HIS A 188 17.98 -12.28 -10.05
C HIS A 188 18.57 -13.13 -8.93
N VAL A 189 19.35 -12.50 -8.05
CA VAL A 189 19.85 -13.11 -6.79
C VAL A 189 18.85 -12.91 -5.67
N SER A 190 19.04 -13.58 -4.54
CA SER A 190 18.14 -13.52 -3.39
C SER A 190 17.87 -12.09 -2.89
N PRO A 191 16.70 -11.83 -2.28
CA PRO A 191 16.44 -10.56 -1.62
C PRO A 191 17.38 -10.36 -0.43
N ALA A 192 17.86 -9.13 -0.25
CA ALA A 192 18.64 -8.74 0.93
C ALA A 192 17.69 -8.49 2.14
N TYR A 193 16.88 -9.48 2.50
CA TYR A 193 15.81 -9.35 3.50
C TYR A 193 15.98 -10.33 4.67
N ALA A 194 16.62 -9.86 5.74
CA ALA A 194 17.00 -10.68 6.89
C ALA A 194 15.81 -11.34 7.60
N TYR A 195 14.71 -10.60 7.84
CA TYR A 195 13.54 -11.16 8.53
C TYR A 195 13.00 -12.42 7.86
N ARG A 196 13.07 -12.53 6.52
CA ARG A 196 12.57 -13.69 5.77
C ARG A 196 13.63 -14.73 5.44
N HIS A 197 14.87 -14.32 5.18
CA HIS A 197 15.87 -15.21 4.59
C HIS A 197 17.09 -15.49 5.47
N GLN A 198 17.23 -14.82 6.62
CA GLN A 198 18.26 -15.18 7.61
C GLN A 198 17.87 -16.49 8.29
N GLN A 199 18.80 -17.45 8.28
CA GLN A 199 18.56 -18.80 8.81
C GLN A 199 18.60 -18.81 10.35
N ALA A 200 17.97 -19.82 10.95
CA ALA A 200 18.04 -20.00 12.40
C ALA A 200 19.51 -20.26 12.83
N GLY A 201 20.02 -19.45 13.75
CA GLY A 201 21.41 -19.52 14.21
C GLY A 201 22.41 -18.76 13.34
N GLU A 202 22.00 -18.21 12.19
CA GLU A 202 22.85 -17.37 11.34
C GLU A 202 22.90 -15.95 11.92
N THR A 203 24.10 -15.39 12.10
CA THR A 203 24.30 -13.98 12.45
C THR A 203 24.06 -13.07 11.23
N GLU A 204 23.83 -11.77 11.44
CA GLU A 204 23.64 -10.84 10.32
C GLU A 204 24.88 -10.79 9.40
N ALA A 205 26.09 -10.88 9.96
CA ALA A 205 27.33 -10.91 9.19
C ALA A 205 27.45 -12.16 8.31
N GLU A 206 27.06 -13.32 8.82
CA GLU A 206 27.02 -14.57 8.05
C GLU A 206 25.97 -14.52 6.93
N PHE A 207 24.80 -13.93 7.22
CA PHE A 207 23.76 -13.68 6.23
C PHE A 207 24.26 -12.80 5.10
N THR A 208 24.88 -11.64 5.43
CA THR A 208 25.52 -10.76 4.44
C THR A 208 26.56 -11.52 3.62
N ALA A 209 27.44 -12.28 4.27
CA ALA A 209 28.47 -13.04 3.57
C ALA A 209 27.88 -14.09 2.63
N ARG A 210 26.77 -14.74 2.99
CA ARG A 210 26.06 -15.68 2.13
C ARG A 210 25.46 -15.00 0.90
N LEU A 211 24.80 -13.85 1.06
CA LEU A 211 24.26 -13.10 -0.06
C LEU A 211 25.34 -12.63 -1.04
N LEU A 212 26.51 -12.23 -0.52
CA LEU A 212 27.65 -11.81 -1.35
C LEU A 212 28.28 -12.98 -2.10
N ARG A 213 28.41 -14.15 -1.46
CA ARG A 213 28.85 -15.38 -2.15
C ARG A 213 27.89 -15.76 -3.27
N GLU A 214 26.58 -15.75 -3.00
CA GLU A 214 25.56 -16.03 -4.02
C GLU A 214 25.66 -15.06 -5.20
N LEU A 215 25.86 -13.77 -4.94
CA LEU A 215 26.03 -12.76 -5.99
C LEU A 215 27.28 -13.03 -6.85
N GLU A 216 28.40 -13.35 -6.21
CA GLU A 216 29.63 -13.70 -6.92
C GLU A 216 29.48 -14.99 -7.75
N GLU A 217 28.87 -16.03 -7.17
CA GLU A 217 28.56 -17.28 -7.86
C GLU A 217 27.69 -17.03 -9.10
N GLU A 218 26.68 -16.16 -8.99
CA GLU A 218 25.83 -15.78 -10.12
C GLU A 218 26.62 -15.01 -11.20
N PHE A 219 27.51 -14.10 -10.80
CA PHE A 219 28.40 -13.42 -11.75
C PHE A 219 29.28 -14.40 -12.51
N LEU A 220 29.89 -15.36 -11.80
CA LEU A 220 30.75 -16.39 -12.39
C LEU A 220 29.96 -17.34 -13.29
N ARG A 221 28.73 -17.73 -12.90
CA ARG A 221 27.86 -18.62 -13.68
C ARG A 221 27.51 -18.04 -15.05
N ILE A 222 27.25 -16.74 -15.13
CA ILE A 222 26.94 -16.04 -16.39
C ILE A 222 28.22 -15.87 -17.24
N GLY A 223 29.34 -15.60 -16.57
CA GLY A 223 30.55 -15.03 -17.16
C GLY A 223 30.56 -13.53 -16.88
N PRO A 224 31.41 -13.03 -15.96
CA PRO A 224 31.41 -11.63 -15.58
C PRO A 224 31.67 -10.66 -16.75
N GLU A 225 32.37 -11.12 -17.78
CA GLU A 225 32.61 -10.42 -19.05
C GLU A 225 31.36 -10.23 -19.92
N LYS A 226 30.22 -10.84 -19.56
CA LYS A 226 28.93 -10.67 -20.23
C LYS A 226 27.96 -9.80 -19.44
N ILE A 227 28.31 -9.39 -18.22
CA ILE A 227 27.43 -8.62 -17.35
C ILE A 227 27.67 -7.13 -17.55
N ILE A 228 26.61 -6.36 -17.75
CA ILE A 228 26.65 -4.90 -17.86
C ILE A 228 26.67 -4.29 -16.46
N ALA A 229 25.66 -4.63 -15.65
CA ALA A 229 25.45 -3.99 -14.37
C ALA A 229 24.74 -4.89 -13.36
N PHE A 230 25.01 -4.60 -12.09
CA PHE A 230 24.14 -4.97 -10.98
C PHE A 230 23.21 -3.80 -10.64
N VAL A 231 21.90 -4.06 -10.59
CA VAL A 231 20.85 -3.04 -10.37
C VAL A 231 20.12 -3.30 -9.08
N ALA A 232 20.10 -2.31 -8.18
CA ALA A 232 19.46 -2.46 -6.87
C ALA A 232 18.92 -1.13 -6.32
N GLU A 233 17.78 -1.18 -5.65
CA GLU A 233 17.32 -0.14 -4.73
C GLU A 233 18.10 -0.23 -3.40
N PRO A 234 18.70 0.86 -2.87
CA PRO A 234 19.29 0.86 -1.52
C PRO A 234 18.30 0.43 -0.43
N ILE A 235 17.06 0.90 -0.54
CA ILE A 235 15.92 0.45 0.27
C ILE A 235 14.80 0.09 -0.69
N VAL A 236 14.39 -1.18 -0.71
CA VAL A 236 13.34 -1.67 -1.62
C VAL A 236 12.03 -0.96 -1.31
N GLY A 237 11.34 -0.48 -2.35
CA GLY A 237 10.09 0.22 -2.20
C GLY A 237 8.89 -0.68 -1.96
N ALA A 238 7.83 -0.48 -2.75
CA ALA A 238 6.53 -1.10 -2.52
C ALA A 238 6.46 -2.63 -2.74
N THR A 239 7.42 -3.24 -3.44
CA THR A 239 7.35 -4.69 -3.72
C THR A 239 7.60 -5.52 -2.47
N ALA A 240 8.69 -5.22 -1.74
CA ALA A 240 9.03 -5.91 -0.50
C ALA A 240 8.74 -5.08 0.75
N GLY A 241 8.28 -3.84 0.62
CA GLY A 241 7.95 -2.94 1.71
C GLY A 241 9.18 -2.45 2.48
N CYS A 242 9.83 -1.38 2.04
CA CYS A 242 10.90 -0.68 2.79
C CYS A 242 12.05 -1.60 3.29
N VAL A 243 12.41 -2.64 2.54
CA VAL A 243 13.48 -3.57 2.94
C VAL A 243 14.84 -2.88 2.82
N THR A 244 15.51 -2.74 3.96
CA THR A 244 16.91 -2.30 4.06
C THR A 244 17.85 -3.50 3.96
N ALA A 245 18.97 -3.34 3.25
CA ALA A 245 19.99 -4.38 3.20
C ALA A 245 20.68 -4.57 4.57
N PRO A 246 21.17 -5.78 4.89
CA PRO A 246 21.95 -6.01 6.11
C PRO A 246 23.30 -5.30 6.05
N ALA A 247 23.89 -5.04 7.22
CA ALA A 247 25.13 -4.29 7.31
C ALA A 247 26.25 -4.89 6.43
N GLY A 248 26.97 -4.02 5.71
CA GLY A 248 28.10 -4.40 4.85
C GLY A 248 27.72 -4.96 3.47
N TYR A 249 26.44 -5.23 3.21
CA TYR A 249 26.00 -5.79 1.93
C TYR A 249 26.41 -4.92 0.73
N PHE A 250 26.06 -3.64 0.73
CA PHE A 250 26.37 -2.77 -0.40
C PHE A 250 27.88 -2.52 -0.57
N THR A 251 28.64 -2.47 0.52
CA THR A 251 30.11 -2.40 0.44
C THR A 251 30.69 -3.63 -0.26
N GLY A 252 30.19 -4.83 0.07
CA GLY A 252 30.58 -6.06 -0.62
C GLY A 252 30.14 -6.10 -2.09
N VAL A 253 28.91 -5.67 -2.39
CA VAL A 253 28.40 -5.55 -3.78
C VAL A 253 29.30 -4.62 -4.60
N ARG A 254 29.66 -3.45 -4.05
CA ARG A 254 30.55 -2.49 -4.71
C ARG A 254 31.90 -3.13 -5.03
N ALA A 255 32.49 -3.84 -4.07
CA ALA A 255 33.77 -4.53 -4.24
C ALA A 255 33.70 -5.59 -5.35
N LEU A 256 32.65 -6.42 -5.38
CA LEU A 256 32.43 -7.40 -6.44
C LEU A 256 32.26 -6.74 -7.81
N CYS A 257 31.45 -5.68 -7.90
CA CYS A 257 31.27 -4.93 -9.14
C CYS A 257 32.60 -4.36 -9.65
N ASP A 258 33.44 -3.81 -8.75
CA ASP A 258 34.76 -3.30 -9.12
C ASP A 258 35.72 -4.40 -9.58
N GLN A 259 35.76 -5.53 -8.88
CA GLN A 259 36.59 -6.69 -9.21
C GLN A 259 36.31 -7.22 -10.62
N TYR A 260 35.04 -7.31 -11.01
CA TYR A 260 34.62 -7.90 -12.29
C TYR A 260 34.37 -6.88 -13.41
N GLY A 261 34.57 -5.58 -13.12
CA GLY A 261 34.31 -4.50 -14.06
C GLY A 261 32.83 -4.36 -14.44
N ILE A 262 31.93 -4.69 -13.52
CA ILE A 262 30.47 -4.57 -13.64
C ILE A 262 30.06 -3.20 -13.09
N LEU A 263 29.13 -2.51 -13.75
CA LEU A 263 28.63 -1.24 -13.24
C LEU A 263 27.63 -1.44 -12.09
N LEU A 264 27.68 -0.57 -11.09
CA LEU A 264 26.65 -0.51 -10.04
C LEU A 264 25.63 0.57 -10.39
N ILE A 265 24.37 0.15 -10.57
CA ILE A 265 23.24 1.05 -10.74
C ILE A 265 22.40 1.04 -9.46
N LEU A 266 22.31 2.19 -8.79
CA LEU A 266 21.43 2.33 -7.62
C LEU A 266 20.14 3.07 -7.98
N ASP A 267 19.03 2.37 -7.77
CA ASP A 267 17.69 2.89 -7.98
C ASP A 267 17.19 3.61 -6.73
N GLU A 268 17.29 4.93 -6.74
CA GLU A 268 16.86 5.80 -5.65
C GLU A 268 15.55 6.53 -5.94
N ILE A 269 14.76 6.04 -6.90
CA ILE A 269 13.49 6.64 -7.31
C ILE A 269 12.53 6.77 -6.13
N MET A 270 12.49 5.80 -5.20
CA MET A 270 11.61 5.84 -4.03
C MET A 270 12.33 6.23 -2.74
N CYS A 271 13.53 5.71 -2.49
CA CYS A 271 14.23 5.87 -1.21
C CYS A 271 15.16 7.10 -1.14
N GLY A 272 15.52 7.69 -2.28
CA GLY A 272 16.38 8.86 -2.35
C GLY A 272 15.64 10.19 -2.20
N VAL A 273 16.32 11.27 -2.59
CA VAL A 273 15.83 12.66 -2.49
C VAL A 273 15.34 12.97 -1.08
N GLY A 274 16.11 12.55 -0.08
CA GLY A 274 15.83 12.80 1.35
C GLY A 274 14.93 11.79 2.03
N ARG A 275 14.25 10.89 1.31
CA ARG A 275 13.18 10.03 1.87
C ARG A 275 13.67 9.11 2.99
N SER A 276 14.90 8.64 2.86
CA SER A 276 15.57 7.77 3.83
C SER A 276 16.30 8.51 4.96
N GLY A 277 16.25 9.85 5.00
CA GLY A 277 16.94 10.68 6.00
C GLY A 277 18.31 11.23 5.56
N THR A 278 18.79 10.85 4.39
CA THR A 278 19.91 11.49 3.67
C THR A 278 19.47 11.85 2.26
N PHE A 279 20.12 12.83 1.61
CA PHE A 279 19.68 13.27 0.28
C PHE A 279 19.80 12.11 -0.73
N PHE A 280 20.97 11.47 -0.76
CA PHE A 280 21.14 10.17 -1.41
C PHE A 280 21.12 9.05 -0.36
N ALA A 281 20.35 7.99 -0.60
CA ALA A 281 20.22 6.86 0.30
C ALA A 281 21.54 6.08 0.42
N PHE A 282 22.33 6.01 -0.66
CA PHE A 282 23.63 5.34 -0.67
C PHE A 282 24.64 5.93 0.32
N GLU A 283 24.45 7.17 0.79
CA GLU A 283 25.35 7.79 1.78
C GLU A 283 25.41 6.97 3.06
N GLN A 284 24.26 6.41 3.46
CA GLN A 284 24.15 5.55 4.64
C GLN A 284 24.82 4.18 4.43
N GLU A 285 24.92 3.75 3.17
CA GLU A 285 25.60 2.52 2.76
C GLU A 285 27.10 2.72 2.52
N LYS A 286 27.57 3.98 2.51
CA LYS A 286 28.97 4.37 2.28
C LYS A 286 29.54 3.84 0.97
N VAL A 287 28.71 3.78 -0.07
CA VAL A 287 29.11 3.39 -1.43
C VAL A 287 28.66 4.43 -2.44
N VAL A 288 29.42 4.58 -3.53
CA VAL A 288 29.05 5.48 -4.63
C VAL A 288 28.70 4.62 -5.86
N PRO A 289 27.50 4.82 -6.47
CA PRO A 289 27.13 4.11 -7.69
C PRO A 289 27.84 4.68 -8.93
N ASP A 290 27.94 3.88 -9.99
CA ASP A 290 28.41 4.38 -11.29
C ASP A 290 27.31 5.20 -11.99
N ILE A 291 26.06 4.77 -11.84
CA ILE A 291 24.85 5.43 -12.35
C ILE A 291 23.77 5.34 -11.28
N MET A 292 22.99 6.39 -11.08
CA MET A 292 21.84 6.34 -10.18
C MET A 292 20.60 6.95 -10.81
N THR A 293 19.42 6.47 -10.39
CA THR A 293 18.13 7.02 -10.82
C THR A 293 17.40 7.68 -9.67
N ILE A 294 16.80 8.84 -9.93
CA ILE A 294 15.98 9.59 -8.99
C ILE A 294 14.66 9.98 -9.67
N ALA A 295 13.56 10.08 -8.92
CA ALA A 295 12.26 10.56 -9.42
C ALA A 295 11.41 11.00 -8.23
N LYS A 296 10.08 10.86 -8.33
CA LYS A 296 9.11 11.03 -7.24
C LYS A 296 9.36 12.30 -6.43
N GLY A 297 10.11 12.20 -5.32
CA GLY A 297 10.51 13.32 -4.49
C GLY A 297 11.25 14.43 -5.24
N LEU A 298 11.90 14.13 -6.37
CA LEU A 298 12.54 15.12 -7.24
C LEU A 298 11.56 16.23 -7.66
N GLY A 299 10.39 15.85 -8.18
CA GLY A 299 9.33 16.77 -8.59
C GLY A 299 8.28 17.04 -7.51
N GLY A 300 8.33 16.33 -6.38
CA GLY A 300 7.43 16.49 -5.24
C GLY A 300 5.94 16.31 -5.56
N GLY A 301 5.59 15.68 -6.69
CA GLY A 301 4.22 15.53 -7.18
C GLY A 301 3.63 16.73 -7.93
N TYR A 302 4.42 17.80 -8.17
CA TYR A 302 3.96 19.00 -8.88
C TYR A 302 4.08 18.89 -10.40
N ALA A 303 5.05 18.12 -10.88
CA ALA A 303 5.21 17.80 -12.30
C ALA A 303 5.88 16.42 -12.47
N PRO A 304 5.60 15.69 -13.57
CA PRO A 304 6.30 14.45 -13.89
C PRO A 304 7.77 14.75 -14.21
N ILE A 305 8.67 14.18 -13.42
CA ILE A 305 10.11 14.24 -13.65
C ILE A 305 10.85 13.09 -12.95
N ALA A 306 11.90 12.62 -13.62
CA ALA A 306 12.92 11.71 -13.12
C ALA A 306 14.27 12.11 -13.69
N GLY A 307 15.35 11.57 -13.14
CA GLY A 307 16.71 11.87 -13.51
C GLY A 307 17.62 10.65 -13.42
N VAL A 308 18.59 10.58 -14.32
CA VAL A 308 19.76 9.72 -14.22
C VAL A 308 20.95 10.59 -13.84
N LEU A 309 21.58 10.34 -12.69
CA LEU A 309 22.83 11.00 -12.32
C LEU A 309 24.00 10.04 -12.59
N VAL A 310 25.04 10.56 -13.21
CA VAL A 310 26.10 9.74 -13.80
C VAL A 310 27.46 10.14 -13.22
N HIS A 311 28.17 9.15 -12.70
CA HIS A 311 29.52 9.36 -12.18
C HIS A 311 30.51 9.67 -13.30
N LYS A 312 31.50 10.54 -13.04
CA LYS A 312 32.51 10.95 -14.02
C LYS A 312 33.21 9.78 -14.72
N LYS A 313 33.40 8.64 -14.03
CA LYS A 313 33.97 7.40 -14.60
C LYS A 313 33.24 6.95 -15.87
N VAL A 314 31.91 7.05 -15.89
CA VAL A 314 31.09 6.66 -17.04
C VAL A 314 31.17 7.73 -18.12
N ILE A 315 31.06 9.01 -17.73
CA ILE A 315 31.13 10.15 -18.66
C ILE A 315 32.47 10.21 -19.39
N ASP A 316 33.58 9.96 -18.70
CA ASP A 316 34.92 9.98 -19.29
C ASP A 316 35.13 8.89 -20.34
N VAL A 317 34.45 7.75 -20.21
CA VAL A 317 34.45 6.71 -21.24
C VAL A 317 33.65 7.14 -22.47
N LEU A 318 32.46 7.73 -22.28
CA LEU A 318 31.68 8.27 -23.40
C LEU A 318 32.46 9.36 -24.14
N ARG A 319 33.11 10.28 -23.42
CA ARG A 319 33.95 11.35 -24.02
C ARG A 319 35.09 10.82 -24.89
N LYS A 320 35.70 9.70 -24.49
CA LYS A 320 36.78 9.05 -25.25
C LYS A 320 36.28 8.28 -26.47
N GLY A 321 35.02 7.84 -26.45
CA GLY A 321 34.36 7.14 -27.54
C GLY A 321 33.56 8.09 -28.43
N SER A 322 32.26 7.85 -28.55
CA SER A 322 31.34 8.64 -29.38
C SER A 322 31.14 10.11 -28.97
N ASN A 323 31.56 10.50 -27.77
CA ASN A 323 31.32 11.81 -27.16
C ASN A 323 29.82 12.18 -27.03
N ALA A 324 28.94 11.17 -27.04
CA ALA A 324 27.50 11.37 -26.94
C ALA A 324 26.83 10.20 -26.20
N PHE A 325 25.69 10.47 -25.56
CA PHE A 325 24.79 9.40 -25.13
C PHE A 325 23.77 9.16 -26.25
N ASN A 326 23.75 7.94 -26.82
CA ASN A 326 22.86 7.60 -27.94
C ASN A 326 21.44 7.28 -27.46
N HIS A 327 20.77 8.31 -26.95
CA HIS A 327 19.42 8.24 -26.44
C HIS A 327 18.80 9.65 -26.38
N GLY A 328 17.47 9.71 -26.40
CA GLY A 328 16.73 10.95 -26.23
C GLY A 328 15.23 10.67 -26.19
N HIS A 329 14.49 11.62 -25.61
CA HIS A 329 13.04 11.59 -25.51
C HIS A 329 12.48 12.96 -25.92
N THR A 330 11.27 13.00 -26.48
CA THR A 330 10.60 14.26 -26.85
C THR A 330 10.55 15.22 -25.66
N TYR A 331 10.16 14.74 -24.48
CA TYR A 331 10.05 15.55 -23.26
C TYR A 331 11.28 15.47 -22.35
N GLN A 332 12.44 15.08 -22.88
CA GLN A 332 13.70 15.16 -22.14
C GLN A 332 13.92 16.59 -21.66
N ALA A 333 14.31 16.75 -20.38
CA ALA A 333 14.55 18.05 -19.75
C ALA A 333 13.41 19.07 -19.96
N HIS A 334 12.14 18.60 -19.88
CA HIS A 334 10.97 19.45 -20.08
C HIS A 334 11.02 20.71 -19.19
N PRO A 335 11.01 21.94 -19.74
CA PRO A 335 11.29 23.16 -18.98
C PRO A 335 10.39 23.33 -17.76
N VAL A 336 9.08 23.10 -17.91
CA VAL A 336 8.09 23.20 -16.82
C VAL A 336 8.36 22.20 -15.70
N SER A 337 8.65 20.94 -16.03
CA SER A 337 8.97 19.93 -15.01
C SER A 337 10.28 20.25 -14.29
N CYS A 338 11.30 20.73 -15.02
CA CYS A 338 12.57 21.14 -14.42
C CYS A 338 12.40 22.35 -13.48
N ALA A 339 11.59 23.34 -13.86
CA ALA A 339 11.29 24.50 -13.01
C ALA A 339 10.54 24.09 -11.74
N ALA A 340 9.56 23.18 -11.84
CA ALA A 340 8.85 22.62 -10.70
C ALA A 340 9.82 21.89 -9.75
N ALA A 341 10.64 20.99 -10.29
CA ALA A 341 11.62 20.23 -9.51
C ALA A 341 12.64 21.16 -8.84
N LEU A 342 13.16 22.17 -9.54
CA LEU A 342 14.08 23.14 -8.97
C LEU A 342 13.47 23.90 -7.81
N ALA A 343 12.20 24.33 -7.92
CA ALA A 343 11.49 24.98 -6.82
C ALA A 343 11.31 24.04 -5.62
N VAL A 344 10.92 22.77 -5.86
CA VAL A 344 10.81 21.74 -4.82
C VAL A 344 12.15 21.52 -4.13
N GLN A 345 13.24 21.33 -4.88
CA GLN A 345 14.56 21.06 -4.29
C GLN A 345 15.12 22.29 -3.56
N LYS A 346 14.84 23.51 -4.03
CA LYS A 346 15.14 24.75 -3.29
C LYS A 346 14.42 24.80 -1.95
N ILE A 347 13.14 24.41 -1.89
CA ILE A 347 12.36 24.30 -0.65
C ILE A 347 12.98 23.24 0.27
N VAL A 348 13.24 22.04 -0.24
CA VAL A 348 13.83 20.92 0.52
C VAL A 348 15.11 21.35 1.21
N ARG A 349 16.01 22.02 0.50
CA ARG A 349 17.28 22.50 1.06
C ARG A 349 17.07 23.67 2.04
N ARG A 350 16.28 24.67 1.67
CA ARG A 350 16.08 25.89 2.49
C ARG A 350 15.40 25.57 3.83
N GLU A 351 14.42 24.67 3.83
CA GLU A 351 13.65 24.28 5.02
C GLU A 351 14.27 23.10 5.77
N SER A 352 15.46 22.65 5.38
CA SER A 352 16.17 21.51 6.00
C SER A 352 15.27 20.26 6.11
N LEU A 353 14.54 19.97 5.04
CA LEU A 353 13.51 18.93 5.08
C LEU A 353 14.09 17.51 5.10
N VAL A 354 15.34 17.33 4.67
CA VAL A 354 16.04 16.04 4.77
C VAL A 354 16.38 15.74 6.22
N GLU A 355 16.93 16.72 6.93
CA GLU A 355 17.25 16.64 8.35
C GLU A 355 15.97 16.45 9.18
N ARG A 356 14.91 17.18 8.82
CA ARG A 356 13.58 16.98 9.42
C ARG A 356 13.05 15.57 9.16
N CYS A 357 13.20 15.04 7.95
CA CYS A 357 12.81 13.67 7.61
C CYS A 357 13.55 12.64 8.47
N ALA A 358 14.87 12.82 8.69
CA ALA A 358 15.64 11.97 9.58
C ALA A 358 15.12 12.02 11.02
N ALA A 359 14.90 13.22 11.57
CA ALA A 359 14.43 13.40 12.94
C ALA A 359 13.01 12.84 13.16
N LEU A 360 12.07 13.17 12.27
CA LEU A 360 10.70 12.65 12.35
C LEU A 360 10.65 11.13 12.08
N GLY A 361 11.59 10.61 11.29
CA GLY A 361 11.72 9.19 11.04
C GLY A 361 12.01 8.38 12.31
N GLN A 362 12.86 8.90 13.20
CA GLN A 362 13.13 8.29 14.51
C GLN A 362 11.88 8.29 15.39
N ILE A 363 11.11 9.37 15.36
CA ILE A 363 9.84 9.46 16.10
C ILE A 363 8.82 8.47 15.54
N LEU A 364 8.69 8.38 14.21
CA LEU A 364 7.79 7.43 13.56
C LEU A 364 8.18 5.99 13.88
N GLU A 365 9.47 5.65 13.85
CA GLU A 365 9.96 4.33 14.26
C GLU A 365 9.51 4.00 15.69
N GLN A 366 9.81 4.90 16.64
CA GLN A 366 9.50 4.69 18.05
C GLN A 366 8.00 4.51 18.25
N GLN A 367 7.17 5.33 17.59
CA GLN A 367 5.72 5.24 17.68
C GLN A 367 5.19 3.94 17.06
N LEU A 368 5.64 3.54 15.87
CA LEU A 368 5.23 2.27 15.25
C LEU A 368 5.56 1.09 16.15
N ARG A 369 6.81 1.03 16.66
CA ARG A 369 7.23 -0.05 17.55
C ARG A 369 6.44 -0.09 18.85
N THR A 370 6.13 1.07 19.42
CA THR A 370 5.36 1.18 20.67
C THR A 370 3.89 0.79 20.45
N GLU A 371 3.23 1.40 19.48
CA GLU A 371 1.80 1.21 19.19
C GLU A 371 1.49 -0.21 18.70
N LEU A 372 2.46 -0.85 18.06
CA LEU A 372 2.30 -2.19 17.48
C LEU A 372 3.00 -3.30 18.28
N ALA A 373 3.66 -3.00 19.41
CA ALA A 373 4.49 -3.95 20.17
C ALA A 373 3.77 -5.28 20.49
N HIS A 374 2.51 -5.17 20.91
CA HIS A 374 1.69 -6.29 21.39
C HIS A 374 0.78 -6.88 20.32
N CYS A 375 1.02 -6.58 19.05
CA CYS A 375 0.16 -6.99 17.96
C CYS A 375 0.64 -8.34 17.42
N PRO A 376 -0.10 -9.44 17.61
CA PRO A 376 0.36 -10.77 17.23
C PRO A 376 0.50 -10.91 15.71
N SER A 377 -0.29 -10.16 14.94
CA SER A 377 -0.26 -10.17 13.49
C SER A 377 0.84 -9.30 12.88
N VAL A 378 1.63 -8.58 13.68
CA VAL A 378 2.75 -7.76 13.17
C VAL A 378 4.03 -8.57 13.26
N GLY A 379 4.57 -8.92 12.09
CA GLY A 379 5.78 -9.72 11.96
C GLY A 379 7.04 -8.89 12.01
N ASP A 380 7.07 -7.81 11.23
CA ASP A 380 8.24 -6.95 11.09
C ASP A 380 7.86 -5.48 10.87
N ILE A 381 8.69 -4.58 11.41
CA ILE A 381 8.58 -3.12 11.27
C ILE A 381 9.97 -2.61 10.87
N ARG A 382 10.07 -2.09 9.65
CA ARG A 382 11.34 -1.76 9.00
C ARG A 382 11.25 -0.52 8.14
N GLY A 383 12.37 0.17 7.97
CA GLY A 383 12.44 1.41 7.22
C GLY A 383 13.57 2.31 7.69
N ARG A 384 13.69 3.48 7.04
CA ARG A 384 14.58 4.59 7.44
C ARG A 384 13.93 5.93 7.07
N GLY A 385 14.30 7.00 7.78
CA GLY A 385 13.70 8.32 7.57
C GLY A 385 12.17 8.27 7.68
N LEU A 386 11.45 8.91 6.76
CA LEU A 386 9.99 8.79 6.65
C LEU A 386 9.61 7.77 5.58
N PHE A 387 10.22 6.58 5.61
CA PHE A 387 9.94 5.48 4.68
C PHE A 387 9.90 4.14 5.41
N TRP A 388 8.69 3.73 5.82
CA TRP A 388 8.48 2.60 6.73
C TRP A 388 7.46 1.62 6.19
N ALA A 389 7.63 0.34 6.53
CA ALA A 389 6.65 -0.69 6.28
C ALA A 389 6.33 -1.45 7.56
N VAL A 390 5.09 -1.94 7.61
CA VAL A 390 4.63 -2.90 8.63
C VAL A 390 4.19 -4.15 7.87
N GLU A 391 4.86 -5.26 8.14
CA GLU A 391 4.54 -6.55 7.55
C GLU A 391 3.70 -7.39 8.49
N PHE A 392 2.68 -8.02 7.93
CA PHE A 392 1.72 -8.81 8.67
C PHE A 392 1.95 -10.32 8.47
N VAL A 393 1.78 -11.07 9.56
CA VAL A 393 1.95 -12.52 9.62
C VAL A 393 0.82 -13.14 10.44
N GLN A 394 0.46 -14.38 10.12
CA GLN A 394 -0.48 -15.17 10.91
C GLN A 394 0.16 -15.61 12.23
N ASP A 395 1.45 -15.96 12.21
CA ASP A 395 2.19 -16.36 13.39
C ASP A 395 3.56 -15.66 13.42
N ARG A 396 3.86 -15.00 14.53
CA ARG A 396 5.06 -14.16 14.69
C ARG A 396 6.35 -14.97 14.88
N VAL A 397 6.26 -16.19 15.43
CA VAL A 397 7.42 -17.03 15.75
C VAL A 397 7.92 -17.75 14.50
N THR A 398 7.01 -18.44 13.83
CA THR A 398 7.24 -19.17 12.57
C THR A 398 7.30 -18.23 11.36
N LYS A 399 6.81 -16.99 11.51
CA LYS A 399 6.66 -15.99 10.45
C LYS A 399 5.66 -16.43 9.37
N ALA A 400 4.77 -17.38 9.67
CA ALA A 400 3.78 -17.87 8.70
C ALA A 400 2.93 -16.71 8.16
N THR A 401 2.77 -16.62 6.84
CA THR A 401 1.93 -15.59 6.20
C THR A 401 0.45 -15.94 6.33
N PHE A 402 -0.43 -14.94 6.24
CA PHE A 402 -1.84 -15.21 5.99
C PHE A 402 -2.03 -15.88 4.61
N ASP A 403 -3.15 -16.57 4.44
CA ASP A 403 -3.59 -17.03 3.13
C ASP A 403 -3.84 -15.81 2.20
N PRO A 404 -3.26 -15.76 0.99
CA PRO A 404 -3.42 -14.62 0.08
C PRO A 404 -4.88 -14.26 -0.25
N THR A 405 -5.82 -15.21 -0.16
CA THR A 405 -7.26 -14.96 -0.38
C THR A 405 -7.88 -14.07 0.70
N VAL A 406 -7.28 -14.02 1.90
CA VAL A 406 -7.70 -13.12 2.99
C VAL A 406 -7.43 -11.66 2.64
N LYS A 407 -6.37 -11.38 1.85
CA LYS A 407 -5.94 -10.03 1.47
C LYS A 407 -5.74 -9.14 2.70
N PHE A 408 -5.04 -9.63 3.72
CA PHE A 408 -4.97 -9.00 5.04
C PHE A 408 -4.45 -7.56 4.97
N GLY A 409 -3.39 -7.31 4.20
CA GLY A 409 -2.80 -5.97 4.04
C GLY A 409 -3.75 -4.99 3.37
N LEU A 410 -4.49 -5.43 2.35
CA LEU A 410 -5.52 -4.62 1.68
C LEU A 410 -6.66 -4.27 2.64
N ARG A 411 -7.10 -5.23 3.46
CA ARG A 411 -8.15 -5.02 4.47
C ARG A 411 -7.72 -4.04 5.58
N VAL A 412 -6.45 -4.09 6.01
CA VAL A 412 -5.89 -3.09 6.92
C VAL A 412 -5.86 -1.72 6.26
N GLN A 413 -5.42 -1.64 4.99
CA GLN A 413 -5.41 -0.39 4.25
C GLN A 413 -6.81 0.22 4.10
N GLN A 414 -7.82 -0.58 3.76
CA GLN A 414 -9.21 -0.13 3.68
C GLN A 414 -9.72 0.36 5.04
N ALA A 415 -9.48 -0.40 6.11
CA ALA A 415 -9.92 -0.03 7.45
C ALA A 415 -9.23 1.24 7.98
N ALA A 416 -7.98 1.50 7.59
CA ALA A 416 -7.29 2.76 7.87
C ALA A 416 -7.89 3.92 7.06
N PHE A 417 -8.20 3.69 5.78
CA PHE A 417 -8.81 4.68 4.90
C PHE A 417 -10.19 5.11 5.39
N GLU A 418 -11.02 4.18 5.85
CA GLU A 418 -12.32 4.46 6.48
C GLU A 418 -12.19 5.31 7.75
N ARG A 419 -11.06 5.22 8.45
CA ARG A 419 -10.70 6.05 9.63
C ARG A 419 -10.01 7.36 9.24
N GLY A 420 -9.97 7.69 7.95
CA GLY A 420 -9.41 8.93 7.44
C GLY A 420 -7.88 8.95 7.35
N VAL A 421 -7.22 7.79 7.20
CA VAL A 421 -5.77 7.69 6.93
C VAL A 421 -5.51 6.81 5.70
N ALA A 422 -4.94 7.38 4.64
CA ALA A 422 -4.50 6.62 3.48
C ALA A 422 -3.09 6.06 3.72
N VAL A 423 -2.93 4.75 3.55
CA VAL A 423 -1.65 4.05 3.56
C VAL A 423 -1.44 3.33 2.23
N TYR A 424 -0.20 3.06 1.86
CA TYR A 424 0.09 2.36 0.61
C TYR A 424 -0.03 0.85 0.81
N PRO A 425 -0.87 0.13 0.04
CA PRO A 425 -1.01 -1.31 0.18
C PRO A 425 0.13 -2.05 -0.51
N GLY A 426 0.54 -3.18 0.07
CA GLY A 426 1.50 -4.11 -0.51
C GLY A 426 1.13 -5.56 -0.24
N ALA A 427 1.38 -6.42 -1.23
CA ALA A 427 1.12 -7.85 -1.16
C ALA A 427 2.21 -8.62 -1.91
N GLY A 428 2.35 -9.90 -1.58
CA GLY A 428 3.39 -10.75 -2.16
C GLY A 428 4.78 -10.47 -1.58
N THR A 429 4.88 -9.93 -0.37
CA THR A 429 6.14 -9.49 0.26
C THR A 429 7.27 -10.54 0.24
N VAL A 430 6.92 -11.82 0.33
CA VAL A 430 7.89 -12.93 0.50
C VAL A 430 8.42 -13.42 -0.85
N ASP A 431 7.52 -13.71 -1.78
CA ASP A 431 7.84 -14.42 -3.04
C ASP A 431 7.06 -13.88 -4.26
N GLY A 432 6.38 -12.74 -4.11
CA GLY A 432 5.53 -12.14 -5.15
C GLY A 432 4.11 -12.68 -5.15
N MET A 433 3.78 -13.66 -4.30
CA MET A 433 2.43 -14.20 -4.13
C MET A 433 1.94 -14.13 -2.69
N ARG A 434 2.79 -14.48 -1.72
CA ARG A 434 2.46 -14.54 -0.28
C ARG A 434 3.05 -13.39 0.51
N GLY A 435 2.37 -13.04 1.59
CA GLY A 435 2.77 -11.98 2.51
C GLY A 435 2.03 -10.68 2.26
N ASP A 436 1.79 -9.94 3.33
CA ASP A 436 1.01 -8.71 3.35
C ASP A 436 1.81 -7.62 4.05
N HIS A 437 1.80 -6.41 3.50
CA HIS A 437 2.38 -5.27 4.19
C HIS A 437 1.64 -3.98 3.84
N ILE A 438 1.84 -2.96 4.67
CA ILE A 438 1.52 -1.58 4.31
C ILE A 438 2.80 -0.74 4.34
N LEU A 439 2.79 0.36 3.61
CA LEU A 439 3.89 1.31 3.55
C LEU A 439 3.41 2.72 3.91
N LEU A 440 4.26 3.39 4.69
CA LEU A 440 4.15 4.76 5.15
C LEU A 440 5.28 5.58 4.54
N ALA A 441 4.90 6.69 3.92
CA ALA A 441 5.81 7.64 3.31
C ALA A 441 5.25 9.08 3.39
N PRO A 442 4.87 9.56 4.60
CA PRO A 442 4.20 10.85 4.72
C PRO A 442 5.12 11.99 4.22
N PRO A 443 4.57 13.13 3.79
CA PRO A 443 5.39 14.27 3.39
C PRO A 443 6.34 14.72 4.52
N PHE A 444 7.47 15.34 4.18
CA PHE A 444 8.45 15.82 5.17
C PHE A 444 7.90 16.95 6.06
N THR A 445 6.79 17.54 5.64
CA THR A 445 6.03 18.56 6.37
C THR A 445 5.09 17.96 7.43
N VAL A 446 4.98 16.64 7.54
CA VAL A 446 4.19 15.96 8.58
C VAL A 446 4.61 16.40 9.98
N THR A 447 3.65 16.45 10.90
CA THR A 447 3.84 16.80 12.31
C THR A 447 3.83 15.56 13.20
N GLU A 448 4.41 15.65 14.39
CA GLU A 448 4.39 14.55 15.36
C GLU A 448 2.95 14.12 15.76
N THR A 449 2.03 15.08 15.83
CA THR A 449 0.60 14.80 16.11
C THR A 449 -0.02 13.97 14.99
N GLU A 450 0.30 14.27 13.74
CA GLU A 450 -0.17 13.50 12.58
C GLU A 450 0.47 12.11 12.54
N LEU A 451 1.78 11.99 12.84
CA LEU A 451 2.44 10.68 12.98
C LEU A 451 1.76 9.82 14.05
N ARG A 452 1.42 10.42 15.20
CA ARG A 452 0.69 9.72 16.27
C ARG A 452 -0.67 9.24 15.79
N LYS A 453 -1.43 10.10 15.09
CA LYS A 453 -2.72 9.73 14.51
C LYS A 453 -2.58 8.55 13.54
N ILE A 454 -1.57 8.56 12.67
CA ILE A 454 -1.30 7.48 11.72
C ILE A 454 -1.06 6.16 12.45
N CYS A 455 -0.19 6.15 13.47
CA CYS A 455 0.14 4.93 14.21
C CYS A 455 -1.06 4.37 15.00
N VAL A 456 -1.86 5.25 15.62
CA VAL A 456 -3.10 4.87 16.32
C VAL A 456 -4.11 4.25 15.37
N VAL A 457 -4.34 4.87 14.20
CA VAL A 457 -5.28 4.34 13.21
C VAL A 457 -4.82 2.98 12.66
N LEU A 458 -3.51 2.79 12.44
CA LEU A 458 -2.98 1.49 12.02
C LEU A 458 -3.24 0.40 13.06
N ARG A 459 -3.03 0.71 14.35
CA ARG A 459 -3.32 -0.21 15.45
C ARG A 459 -4.81 -0.59 15.47
N GLU A 460 -5.72 0.36 15.28
CA GLU A 460 -7.16 0.10 15.27
C GLU A 460 -7.64 -0.63 14.00
N ALA A 461 -7.05 -0.32 12.85
CA ALA A 461 -7.43 -0.89 11.56
C ALA A 461 -7.21 -2.41 11.48
N LYS A 462 -6.16 -2.93 12.15
CA LYS A 462 -5.92 -4.39 12.21
C LYS A 462 -6.92 -5.14 13.11
N ASP A 463 -7.41 -4.50 14.17
CA ASP A 463 -8.21 -5.18 15.21
C ASP A 463 -9.63 -5.52 14.72
N ARG A 464 -10.13 -4.77 13.73
CA ARG A 464 -11.42 -5.06 13.06
C ARG A 464 -11.45 -6.46 12.42
N HIS A 465 -10.31 -6.99 11.97
CA HIS A 465 -10.27 -8.22 11.16
C HIS A 465 -9.92 -9.48 11.96
N PHE A 466 -9.26 -9.33 13.12
CA PHE A 466 -8.99 -10.47 14.01
C PHE A 466 -10.29 -11.08 14.52
N LEU A 467 -11.32 -10.25 14.78
CA LEU A 467 -12.58 -10.74 15.32
C LEU A 467 -13.44 -11.52 14.32
N VAL A 468 -13.46 -11.09 13.05
CA VAL A 468 -14.21 -11.77 11.98
C VAL A 468 -13.60 -13.15 11.69
N LEU A 469 -12.26 -13.25 11.73
CA LEU A 469 -11.56 -14.51 11.53
C LEU A 469 -11.76 -15.49 12.72
N VAL A 470 -11.76 -14.97 13.95
CA VAL A 470 -12.08 -15.77 15.16
C VAL A 470 -13.51 -16.30 15.08
N CYS A 471 -14.49 -15.49 14.65
CA CYS A 471 -15.86 -15.96 14.47
C CYS A 471 -15.99 -17.07 13.42
N LEU A 472 -15.21 -17.01 12.33
CA LEU A 472 -15.20 -18.04 11.30
C LEU A 472 -14.60 -19.37 11.80
N ILE A 473 -13.54 -19.31 12.63
CA ILE A 473 -12.91 -20.49 13.24
C ILE A 473 -13.82 -21.12 14.31
N MET A 474 -14.57 -20.30 15.05
CA MET A 474 -15.54 -20.75 16.07
C MET A 474 -16.65 -21.63 15.49
N VAL A 475 -16.98 -21.46 14.21
CA VAL A 475 -18.06 -22.19 13.53
C VAL A 475 -17.61 -23.55 13.00
N ILE A 476 -16.32 -23.72 12.69
CA ILE A 476 -15.85 -24.88 11.91
C ILE A 476 -15.34 -26.02 12.81
N ASN A 477 -14.90 -25.76 14.05
CA ASN A 477 -14.44 -26.83 14.93
C ASN A 477 -14.50 -26.51 16.45
N PRO A 478 -15.43 -27.09 17.23
CA PRO A 478 -15.52 -26.85 18.67
C PRO A 478 -14.33 -27.41 19.48
N LEU A 479 -13.51 -28.32 18.94
CA LEU A 479 -12.30 -28.81 19.63
C LEU A 479 -11.16 -27.78 19.61
N VAL A 480 -11.11 -26.90 18.61
CA VAL A 480 -10.10 -25.83 18.49
C VAL A 480 -10.32 -24.74 19.57
N PHE A 481 -11.52 -24.67 20.16
CA PHE A 481 -11.84 -23.78 21.28
C PHE A 481 -10.97 -24.05 22.52
N ALA A 482 -10.63 -25.32 22.79
CA ALA A 482 -9.81 -25.67 23.96
C ALA A 482 -8.35 -25.24 23.82
N GLU A 483 -7.82 -25.23 22.59
CA GLU A 483 -6.42 -24.84 22.32
C GLU A 483 -6.27 -23.33 22.10
N ILE A 484 -7.26 -22.64 21.52
CA ILE A 484 -7.23 -21.18 21.36
C ILE A 484 -7.36 -20.45 22.71
N ILE A 485 -8.14 -20.98 23.68
CA ILE A 485 -8.17 -20.43 25.05
C ILE A 485 -6.82 -20.62 25.76
N ALA A 486 -6.10 -21.72 25.48
CA ALA A 486 -4.76 -21.92 26.02
C ALA A 486 -3.73 -20.95 25.40
N ALA A 487 -3.97 -20.45 24.18
CA ALA A 487 -3.13 -19.46 23.50
C ALA A 487 -3.57 -17.99 23.71
N SER A 488 -4.78 -17.74 24.23
CA SER A 488 -5.33 -16.39 24.43
C SER A 488 -5.11 -15.86 25.85
N THR A 489 -3.87 -15.56 26.23
CA THR A 489 -3.55 -14.78 27.44
C THR A 489 -3.87 -13.27 27.33
N MET A 490 -4.69 -12.87 26.35
CA MET A 490 -4.93 -11.46 25.96
C MET A 490 -6.21 -10.83 26.54
N LEU A 491 -6.98 -11.52 27.36
CA LEU A 491 -8.08 -10.92 28.11
C LEU A 491 -7.87 -11.21 29.59
N LYS A 492 -7.55 -10.19 30.40
CA LYS A 492 -7.69 -10.24 31.88
C LYS A 492 -9.17 -10.37 32.31
N ALA A 493 -10.08 -10.78 31.43
CA ALA A 493 -11.46 -11.06 31.75
C ALA A 493 -11.54 -12.48 32.30
N LYS A 494 -12.13 -12.64 33.48
CA LYS A 494 -12.46 -13.97 34.00
C LYS A 494 -13.39 -14.66 32.98
N PRO A 495 -13.21 -15.96 32.71
CA PRO A 495 -14.14 -16.69 31.85
C PRO A 495 -15.55 -16.57 32.43
N ILE A 496 -16.51 -16.20 31.58
CA ILE A 496 -17.92 -16.09 31.96
C ILE A 496 -18.62 -17.36 31.48
N VAL A 497 -19.12 -18.13 32.44
CA VAL A 497 -19.89 -19.34 32.20
C VAL A 497 -21.34 -19.05 32.56
N LEU A 498 -22.23 -19.08 31.58
CA LEU A 498 -23.67 -18.95 31.80
C LEU A 498 -24.25 -20.35 32.02
N ALA A 499 -24.71 -20.63 33.24
CA ALA A 499 -25.41 -21.87 33.52
C ALA A 499 -26.77 -21.90 32.79
N PRO A 500 -27.31 -23.08 32.44
CA PRO A 500 -28.63 -23.17 31.80
C PRO A 500 -29.74 -22.40 32.52
N SER A 501 -29.75 -22.44 33.86
CA SER A 501 -30.70 -21.69 34.69
C SER A 501 -30.56 -20.17 34.53
N THR A 502 -29.33 -19.67 34.34
CA THR A 502 -29.07 -18.25 34.06
C THR A 502 -29.61 -17.87 32.69
N ILE A 503 -29.39 -18.71 31.68
CA ILE A 503 -29.88 -18.49 30.31
C ILE A 503 -31.41 -18.45 30.28
N SER A 504 -32.07 -19.36 30.99
CA SER A 504 -33.54 -19.40 31.09
C SER A 504 -34.15 -18.17 31.76
N ASN A 505 -33.41 -17.50 32.64
CA ASN A 505 -33.88 -16.32 33.38
C ASN A 505 -33.57 -14.99 32.66
N LEU A 506 -32.86 -15.01 31.53
CA LEU A 506 -32.63 -13.79 30.75
C LEU A 506 -33.94 -13.31 30.12
N ALA A 507 -34.11 -11.99 30.10
CA ALA A 507 -35.25 -11.35 29.43
C ALA A 507 -35.32 -11.82 27.97
N SER A 508 -36.51 -12.31 27.59
CA SER A 508 -36.82 -12.62 26.21
C SER A 508 -37.34 -11.35 25.54
N GLU A 509 -36.75 -11.02 24.40
CA GLU A 509 -37.09 -9.85 23.59
C GLU A 509 -37.80 -10.34 22.31
N SER A 510 -38.61 -9.47 21.72
CA SER A 510 -39.28 -9.69 20.43
C SER A 510 -39.44 -8.35 19.72
N PHE A 511 -39.81 -8.36 18.44
CA PHE A 511 -40.14 -7.10 17.75
C PHE A 511 -41.43 -6.49 18.32
N GLU A 512 -41.48 -5.16 18.41
CA GLU A 512 -42.69 -4.42 18.84
C GLU A 512 -43.86 -4.60 17.87
N ASP A 513 -43.55 -4.77 16.58
CA ASP A 513 -44.52 -4.99 15.50
C ASP A 513 -44.57 -6.48 15.15
N PRO A 514 -45.68 -7.20 15.48
CA PRO A 514 -45.82 -8.63 15.24
C PRO A 514 -45.74 -9.02 13.75
N SER A 515 -45.97 -8.07 12.83
CA SER A 515 -45.88 -8.34 11.39
C SER A 515 -44.45 -8.64 10.94
N ARG A 516 -43.44 -8.27 11.74
CA ARG A 516 -42.01 -8.50 11.48
C ARG A 516 -41.54 -9.92 11.80
N GLY A 517 -42.34 -10.69 12.52
CA GLY A 517 -42.05 -12.08 12.83
C GLY A 517 -42.47 -12.50 14.24
N GLU A 518 -42.53 -13.81 14.42
CA GLU A 518 -42.83 -14.48 15.70
C GLU A 518 -41.56 -14.95 16.41
N VAL A 519 -40.39 -14.45 15.99
CA VAL A 519 -39.10 -14.77 16.60
C VAL A 519 -38.92 -13.99 17.89
N SER A 520 -38.49 -14.71 18.91
CA SER A 520 -38.02 -14.13 20.17
C SER A 520 -36.54 -14.43 20.36
N TRP A 521 -35.83 -13.59 21.12
CA TRP A 521 -34.41 -13.81 21.38
C TRP A 521 -34.00 -13.43 22.78
N ARG A 522 -32.87 -14.01 23.22
CA ARG A 522 -32.19 -13.69 24.47
C ARG A 522 -30.74 -13.35 24.19
N THR A 523 -30.38 -12.09 24.43
CA THR A 523 -28.99 -11.64 24.28
C THR A 523 -28.14 -12.18 25.45
N LEU A 524 -27.20 -13.08 25.14
CA LEU A 524 -26.32 -13.75 26.11
C LEU A 524 -25.08 -12.91 26.42
N PHE A 525 -24.41 -12.43 25.37
CA PHE A 525 -23.17 -11.68 25.45
C PHE A 525 -23.37 -10.32 24.78
N THR A 526 -23.25 -9.22 25.53
CA THR A 526 -23.39 -7.84 25.04
C THR A 526 -22.87 -6.88 26.10
N GLN A 527 -22.43 -5.67 25.74
CA GLN A 527 -22.22 -4.64 26.74
C GLN A 527 -23.55 -4.13 27.31
N PRO A 528 -23.63 -3.77 28.60
CA PRO A 528 -22.60 -3.91 29.64
C PRO A 528 -22.64 -5.27 30.38
N LYS A 529 -23.52 -6.21 29.99
CA LYS A 529 -23.74 -7.50 30.67
C LYS A 529 -22.46 -8.36 30.71
N THR A 530 -21.65 -8.28 29.66
CA THR A 530 -20.34 -8.92 29.54
C THR A 530 -19.33 -7.97 28.90
N PRO A 531 -18.02 -8.11 29.21
CA PRO A 531 -16.96 -7.30 28.62
C PRO A 531 -16.65 -7.79 27.20
N THR A 532 -17.55 -7.51 26.25
CA THR A 532 -17.30 -7.70 24.82
C THR A 532 -16.97 -6.36 24.18
N ASN A 533 -15.95 -6.29 23.32
CA ASN A 533 -15.49 -5.01 22.74
C ASN A 533 -16.01 -4.76 21.31
N ASN A 534 -16.65 -5.76 20.70
CA ASN A 534 -17.03 -5.77 19.28
C ASN A 534 -17.87 -7.01 18.90
N LEU A 535 -18.54 -7.62 19.88
CA LEU A 535 -19.36 -8.81 19.63
C LEU A 535 -20.60 -8.82 20.53
N SER A 536 -21.72 -9.18 19.93
CA SER A 536 -22.93 -9.51 20.64
C SER A 536 -23.48 -10.82 20.10
N ALA A 537 -23.97 -11.66 21.00
CA ALA A 537 -24.47 -12.98 20.65
C ALA A 537 -25.62 -13.38 21.56
N GLY A 538 -26.53 -14.17 21.03
CA GLY A 538 -27.71 -14.62 21.75
C GLY A 538 -28.37 -15.83 21.12
N ILE A 539 -29.43 -16.29 21.75
CA ILE A 539 -30.25 -17.39 21.23
C ILE A 539 -31.54 -16.81 20.70
N ALA A 540 -31.84 -17.06 19.43
CA ALA A 540 -33.12 -16.79 18.82
C ALA A 540 -33.95 -18.07 18.75
N VAL A 541 -35.27 -17.91 18.92
CA VAL A 541 -36.26 -18.98 18.96
C VAL A 541 -37.39 -18.61 18.01
N CYS A 542 -37.63 -19.47 17.03
CA CYS A 542 -38.72 -19.37 16.08
C CYS A 542 -39.74 -20.51 16.35
N PRO A 543 -40.98 -20.18 16.73
CA PRO A 543 -42.01 -21.17 17.09
C PRO A 543 -42.29 -22.20 15.99
N GLY A 544 -42.77 -23.39 16.40
CA GLY A 544 -43.21 -24.43 15.47
C GLY A 544 -44.52 -24.10 14.75
N TYR A 545 -44.86 -24.92 13.76
CA TYR A 545 -46.08 -24.92 12.94
C TYR A 545 -46.36 -23.68 12.06
N SER A 546 -45.78 -22.52 12.35
CA SER A 546 -45.85 -21.35 11.46
C SER A 546 -44.88 -20.19 11.76
N GLY A 547 -43.89 -20.36 12.65
CA GLY A 547 -43.01 -19.27 13.04
C GLY A 547 -42.20 -18.70 11.87
N TYR A 548 -41.98 -17.39 11.88
CA TYR A 548 -41.15 -16.73 10.87
C TYR A 548 -40.44 -15.48 11.39
N LEU A 549 -39.37 -15.10 10.70
CA LEU A 549 -38.75 -13.78 10.72
C LEU A 549 -38.89 -13.19 9.32
N CYS A 550 -39.50 -12.02 9.20
CA CYS A 550 -39.71 -11.37 7.91
C CYS A 550 -38.40 -11.08 7.18
N SER A 551 -38.52 -10.89 5.87
CA SER A 551 -37.40 -10.46 5.04
C SER A 551 -36.86 -9.13 5.54
N HIS A 552 -35.56 -9.09 5.80
CA HIS A 552 -34.86 -7.93 6.32
C HIS A 552 -33.41 -7.93 5.90
N HIS A 553 -32.76 -6.78 6.07
CA HIS A 553 -31.31 -6.65 5.97
C HIS A 553 -30.80 -5.70 7.06
N HIS A 554 -29.51 -5.78 7.32
CA HIS A 554 -28.77 -4.88 8.21
C HIS A 554 -27.31 -4.82 7.72
N ALA A 555 -26.61 -3.74 8.06
CA ALA A 555 -25.26 -3.48 7.56
C ALA A 555 -24.21 -4.53 8.00
N GLN A 556 -24.44 -5.16 9.15
CA GLN A 556 -23.49 -6.11 9.73
C GLN A 556 -23.65 -7.50 9.13
N ALA A 557 -22.56 -8.25 8.99
CA ALA A 557 -22.66 -9.68 8.71
C ALA A 557 -23.13 -10.43 9.97
N GLU A 558 -23.83 -11.53 9.79
CA GLU A 558 -24.39 -12.35 10.88
C GLU A 558 -24.07 -13.84 10.66
N ILE A 559 -23.95 -14.59 11.75
CA ILE A 559 -23.83 -16.05 11.71
C ILE A 559 -24.98 -16.67 12.50
N TYR A 560 -25.63 -17.67 11.90
CA TYR A 560 -26.52 -18.60 12.60
C TYR A 560 -25.84 -19.94 12.81
N TYR A 561 -25.96 -20.47 14.02
CA TYR A 561 -25.64 -21.87 14.31
C TYR A 561 -26.86 -22.54 14.92
N ILE A 562 -27.42 -23.53 14.21
CA ILE A 562 -28.68 -24.16 14.62
C ILE A 562 -28.43 -25.09 15.80
N LEU A 563 -29.03 -24.75 16.94
CA LEU A 563 -28.94 -25.48 18.20
C LEU A 563 -29.97 -26.61 18.26
N ARG A 564 -31.16 -26.38 17.68
CA ARG A 564 -32.32 -27.27 17.76
C ARG A 564 -33.30 -27.02 16.61
N GLY A 565 -34.02 -28.06 16.20
CA GLY A 565 -35.08 -27.97 15.19
C GLY A 565 -34.57 -27.96 13.75
N ARG A 566 -35.50 -27.73 12.83
CA ARG A 566 -35.27 -27.59 11.39
C ARG A 566 -36.03 -26.39 10.85
N GLY A 567 -35.54 -25.79 9.78
CA GLY A 567 -36.20 -24.66 9.15
C GLY A 567 -35.58 -24.29 7.82
N VAL A 568 -35.96 -23.12 7.32
CA VAL A 568 -35.41 -22.54 6.10
C VAL A 568 -34.91 -21.14 6.39
N VAL A 569 -33.64 -20.89 6.07
CA VAL A 569 -33.07 -19.55 6.00
C VAL A 569 -33.04 -19.17 4.52
N THR A 570 -33.72 -18.10 4.15
CA THR A 570 -33.70 -17.59 2.77
C THR A 570 -32.73 -16.43 2.70
N ILE A 571 -31.78 -16.45 1.77
CA ILE A 571 -30.75 -15.40 1.58
C ILE A 571 -30.79 -14.99 0.11
N ASP A 572 -31.06 -13.71 -0.18
CA ASP A 572 -31.26 -13.18 -1.54
C ASP A 572 -32.20 -14.04 -2.41
N GLY A 573 -33.29 -14.53 -1.80
CA GLY A 573 -34.28 -15.38 -2.45
C GLY A 573 -33.87 -16.85 -2.63
N VAL A 574 -32.68 -17.25 -2.18
CA VAL A 574 -32.24 -18.65 -2.20
C VAL A 574 -32.60 -19.34 -0.89
N HIS A 575 -33.32 -20.46 -0.96
CA HIS A 575 -33.75 -21.22 0.22
C HIS A 575 -32.69 -22.21 0.69
N HIS A 576 -32.23 -22.05 1.92
CA HIS A 576 -31.30 -22.96 2.59
C HIS A 576 -32.03 -23.72 3.68
N LYS A 577 -32.21 -25.04 3.50
CA LYS A 577 -32.69 -25.91 4.57
C LYS A 577 -31.63 -26.01 5.65
N VAL A 578 -32.02 -25.77 6.88
CA VAL A 578 -31.13 -25.82 8.04
C VAL A 578 -31.67 -26.81 9.07
N GLU A 579 -30.78 -27.52 9.74
CA GLU A 579 -31.08 -28.41 10.86
C GLU A 579 -30.00 -28.31 11.92
N LYS A 580 -30.24 -28.91 13.10
CA LYS A 580 -29.27 -28.92 14.20
C LYS A 580 -27.84 -29.25 13.72
N GLY A 581 -26.89 -28.38 14.05
CA GLY A 581 -25.49 -28.50 13.63
C GLY A 581 -25.14 -27.75 12.34
N CYS A 582 -26.13 -27.26 11.58
CA CYS A 582 -25.89 -26.37 10.46
C CYS A 582 -25.37 -25.00 10.94
N ALA A 583 -24.43 -24.45 10.19
CA ALA A 583 -24.01 -23.08 10.30
C ALA A 583 -24.33 -22.32 9.01
N VAL A 584 -24.81 -21.08 9.16
CA VAL A 584 -25.16 -20.19 8.06
C VAL A 584 -24.40 -18.89 8.27
N PHE A 585 -23.63 -18.47 7.28
CA PHE A 585 -23.04 -17.13 7.22
C PHE A 585 -23.89 -16.26 6.31
N ILE A 586 -24.31 -15.11 6.83
CA ILE A 586 -25.12 -14.12 6.14
C ILE A 586 -24.26 -12.87 5.98
N PRO A 587 -23.87 -12.48 4.74
CA PRO A 587 -23.11 -11.26 4.53
C PRO A 587 -23.90 -10.02 4.97
N GLY A 588 -23.20 -8.93 5.29
CA GLY A 588 -23.85 -7.66 5.57
C GLY A 588 -24.55 -7.09 4.33
N ASP A 589 -25.61 -6.31 4.56
CA ASP A 589 -26.46 -5.70 3.54
C ASP A 589 -27.17 -6.70 2.61
N VAL A 590 -27.24 -7.98 2.99
CA VAL A 590 -27.94 -9.03 2.25
C VAL A 590 -29.34 -9.24 2.82
N GLU A 591 -30.32 -9.37 1.93
CA GLU A 591 -31.70 -9.62 2.31
C GLU A 591 -31.87 -11.07 2.75
N HIS A 592 -32.43 -11.29 3.94
CA HIS A 592 -32.65 -12.63 4.46
C HIS A 592 -33.89 -12.76 5.35
N SER A 593 -34.39 -13.99 5.47
CA SER A 593 -35.55 -14.35 6.31
C SER A 593 -35.40 -15.74 6.90
N VAL A 594 -36.19 -16.04 7.94
CA VAL A 594 -36.23 -17.35 8.57
C VAL A 594 -37.67 -17.85 8.60
N THR A 595 -37.88 -19.12 8.27
CA THR A 595 -39.20 -19.77 8.42
C THR A 595 -39.05 -21.12 9.11
N ASN A 596 -40.00 -21.42 9.99
CA ASN A 596 -40.17 -22.71 10.62
C ASN A 596 -41.56 -23.25 10.30
N ASN A 597 -41.61 -24.32 9.52
CA ASN A 597 -42.86 -25.02 9.18
C ASN A 597 -42.96 -26.39 9.87
N GLU A 598 -42.05 -26.68 10.79
CA GLU A 598 -41.97 -27.95 11.50
C GLU A 598 -42.66 -27.85 12.87
N GLU A 599 -43.05 -28.98 13.43
CA GLU A 599 -43.69 -29.05 14.76
C GLU A 599 -42.75 -28.56 15.88
N GLU A 600 -41.46 -28.89 15.78
CA GLU A 600 -40.46 -28.47 16.75
C GLU A 600 -40.05 -27.01 16.55
N GLU A 601 -39.82 -26.28 17.65
CA GLU A 601 -39.23 -24.95 17.59
C GLU A 601 -37.82 -24.98 16.96
N LEU A 602 -37.52 -23.97 16.15
CA LEU A 602 -36.19 -23.75 15.61
C LEU A 602 -35.43 -22.80 16.55
N GLN A 603 -34.28 -23.24 17.06
CA GLN A 603 -33.40 -22.42 17.88
C GLN A 603 -32.04 -22.29 17.24
N TRP A 604 -31.50 -21.07 17.20
CA TRP A 604 -30.14 -20.82 16.73
C TRP A 604 -29.40 -19.82 17.62
N LEU A 605 -28.09 -20.02 17.70
CA LEU A 605 -27.17 -18.99 18.18
C LEU A 605 -26.98 -17.98 17.05
N TYR A 606 -27.25 -16.71 17.33
CA TYR A 606 -26.87 -15.61 16.44
C TYR A 606 -25.63 -14.89 16.97
N VAL A 607 -24.79 -14.38 16.06
CA VAL A 607 -23.58 -13.62 16.39
C VAL A 607 -23.44 -12.41 15.47
N PHE A 608 -23.31 -11.23 16.07
CA PHE A 608 -23.05 -9.97 15.39
C PHE A 608 -21.68 -9.39 15.76
N PRO A 609 -20.98 -8.73 14.82
CA PRO A 609 -19.77 -7.97 15.08
C PRO A 609 -20.06 -6.58 15.68
N GLU A 610 -20.98 -6.50 16.66
CA GLU A 610 -21.40 -5.25 17.32
C GLU A 610 -21.32 -5.32 18.83
N THR A 611 -21.04 -4.21 19.50
CA THR A 611 -20.94 -4.19 20.96
C THR A 611 -22.26 -4.42 21.68
N LYS A 612 -23.38 -4.02 21.04
CA LYS A 612 -24.72 -4.21 21.56
C LYS A 612 -25.64 -4.69 20.45
N PHE A 613 -26.55 -5.60 20.80
CA PHE A 613 -27.60 -6.04 19.87
C PHE A 613 -28.49 -4.88 19.43
N SER A 614 -28.74 -3.91 20.32
CA SER A 614 -29.52 -2.70 20.02
C SER A 614 -28.89 -1.78 18.97
N ASP A 615 -27.61 -1.97 18.66
CA ASP A 615 -26.90 -1.16 17.66
C ASP A 615 -27.14 -1.72 16.24
N VAL A 616 -27.72 -2.92 16.11
CA VAL A 616 -28.11 -3.52 14.83
C VAL A 616 -29.43 -2.90 14.38
N VAL A 617 -29.39 -2.17 13.26
CA VAL A 617 -30.56 -1.52 12.68
C VAL A 617 -31.16 -2.44 11.61
N TYR A 618 -32.32 -3.01 11.92
CA TYR A 618 -33.05 -3.90 11.01
C TYR A 618 -33.90 -3.10 10.02
N HIS A 619 -33.69 -3.36 8.73
CA HIS A 619 -34.50 -2.81 7.64
C HIS A 619 -35.37 -3.91 7.03
N PHE A 620 -36.65 -3.93 7.42
CA PHE A 620 -37.62 -4.90 6.91
C PHE A 620 -38.14 -4.48 5.54
N SER A 621 -38.10 -5.40 4.57
CA SER A 621 -38.42 -5.15 3.15
C SER A 621 -39.86 -5.55 2.77
N GLY A 622 -40.65 -6.12 3.67
CA GLY A 622 -42.04 -6.49 3.40
C GLY A 622 -42.93 -6.52 4.65
N SER A 623 -44.25 -6.38 4.44
CA SER A 623 -45.29 -6.58 5.46
C SER A 623 -45.96 -7.95 5.26
N GLY A 624 -45.54 -8.94 6.05
CA GLY A 624 -46.19 -10.26 6.10
C GLY A 624 -45.25 -11.45 5.92
N ARG A 625 -45.79 -12.64 6.21
CA ARG A 625 -45.08 -13.94 6.24
C ARG A 625 -44.24 -14.17 4.97
N PRO A 626 -42.96 -14.58 5.08
CA PRO A 626 -42.14 -14.92 3.92
C PRO A 626 -42.85 -15.94 3.04
N LYS A 627 -42.90 -15.69 1.73
CA LYS A 627 -43.42 -16.66 0.76
C LYS A 627 -42.39 -17.78 0.61
N LEU A 628 -42.85 -19.02 0.78
CA LEU A 628 -42.05 -20.23 0.59
C LEU A 628 -41.76 -20.51 -0.88
#